data_AF-A0A9W4MT95-F1
#
_entry.id   AF-A0A9W4MT95-F1
#
_cell.length_a   1.000
_cell.length_b   1.000
_cell.length_c   1.000
_cell.angle_alpha   90.00
_cell.angle_beta   90.00
_cell.angle_gamma   90.00
#
_symmetry.space_group_name_H-M   'P 1'
#
loop_
_entity.id
_entity.type
_entity.pdbx_description
1 polymer ?
#
loop_
_entity_poly.entity_id
_entity_poly.type
_entity_poly.pdbx_seq_one_letter_code
_entity_poly.pdbx_strand_id
1 'polypeptide(L)'
;MANSTRSRDSLPPPPPPPPDDPRAKISPTVLKMRSTSPRHFFQSQTRPQDQGPSPTGPYFFYGSLQDQSLLIDLLDLKHSFHLRPAYVEGYKCKLWGHYPALLSGDPGDTVTGAVYEVQTVEDAEKLAAYEGPSYTTVACSIRYVDGQSPIQAEGYTFLFVGNMRDLSEGSFDLKHWLERRTLGRKKLKRRGVGSAHTSESDSGSYRMYDLRLSFSLSQIID
;
A
#
# COMPACT_ATOMS: atom_id res chain seq x y z
N MET A 1 33.26 -56.53 39.28
CA MET A 1 33.20 -55.37 38.36
C MET A 1 32.14 -55.68 37.32
N ALA A 2 30.94 -55.13 37.46
CA ALA A 2 29.82 -55.36 36.55
C ALA A 2 29.43 -54.04 35.88
N ASN A 3 29.43 -54.04 34.55
CA ASN A 3 29.22 -52.88 33.68
C ASN A 3 27.76 -52.39 33.75
N SER A 4 27.57 -51.11 34.06
CA SER A 4 26.29 -50.41 33.91
C SER A 4 26.10 -49.96 32.46
N THR A 5 25.23 -50.62 31.71
CA THR A 5 24.70 -50.12 30.43
C THR A 5 23.58 -49.13 30.72
N ARG A 6 23.88 -47.84 30.58
CA ARG A 6 22.96 -46.72 30.73
C ARG A 6 22.04 -46.65 29.50
N SER A 7 20.75 -46.92 29.71
CA SER A 7 19.70 -46.69 28.71
C SER A 7 19.71 -45.23 28.25
N ARG A 8 19.66 -45.01 26.94
CA ARG A 8 19.51 -43.67 26.35
C ARG A 8 18.04 -43.24 26.52
N ASP A 9 17.81 -42.29 27.42
CA ASP A 9 16.58 -41.52 27.48
C ASP A 9 16.40 -40.73 26.18
N SER A 10 15.45 -41.14 25.35
CA SER A 10 14.96 -40.36 24.21
C SER A 10 13.94 -39.33 24.71
N LEU A 11 14.29 -38.04 24.63
CA LEU A 11 13.36 -36.95 24.95
C LEU A 11 12.15 -36.97 24.00
N PRO A 12 10.92 -36.70 24.49
CA PRO A 12 9.75 -36.57 23.63
C PRO A 12 9.90 -35.38 22.67
N PRO A 13 9.32 -35.47 21.45
CA PRO A 13 9.35 -34.36 20.50
C PRO A 13 8.65 -33.12 21.09
N PRO A 14 9.10 -31.90 20.74
CA PRO A 14 8.48 -30.67 21.21
C PRO A 14 7.01 -30.59 20.75
N PRO A 15 6.13 -29.95 21.54
CA PRO A 15 4.74 -29.76 21.16
C PRO A 15 4.63 -28.92 19.87
N PRO A 16 3.55 -29.11 19.08
CA PRO A 16 3.32 -28.32 17.88
C PRO A 16 3.15 -26.82 18.23
N PRO A 17 3.53 -25.91 17.31
CA PRO A 17 3.34 -24.48 17.51
C PRO A 17 1.84 -24.14 17.67
N PRO A 18 1.50 -23.09 18.43
CA PRO A 18 0.11 -22.68 18.61
C PRO A 18 -0.57 -22.34 17.27
N PRO A 19 -1.90 -22.55 17.15
CA PRO A 19 -2.63 -22.25 15.92
C PRO A 19 -2.49 -20.78 15.52
N ASP A 20 -2.28 -20.53 14.21
CA ASP A 20 -2.28 -19.19 13.63
C ASP A 20 -3.58 -18.46 14.01
N ASP A 21 -3.49 -17.34 14.74
CA ASP A 21 -4.63 -16.48 15.04
C ASP A 21 -5.30 -16.03 13.72
N PRO A 22 -6.61 -16.30 13.51
CA PRO A 22 -7.34 -15.91 12.30
C PRO A 22 -7.41 -14.39 12.09
N ARG A 23 -6.95 -13.56 13.04
CA ARG A 23 -6.80 -12.11 12.88
C ARG A 23 -5.66 -11.68 11.94
N ALA A 24 -4.81 -12.61 11.48
CA ALA A 24 -3.70 -12.32 10.57
C ALA A 24 -4.11 -12.05 9.09
N LYS A 25 -5.40 -12.01 8.77
CA LYS A 25 -5.91 -11.75 7.40
C LYS A 25 -6.10 -10.27 7.05
N ILE A 26 -5.52 -9.42 7.86
CA ILE A 26 -5.65 -7.98 7.76
C ILE A 26 -4.45 -7.48 6.95
N SER A 27 -4.68 -6.76 5.85
CA SER A 27 -3.60 -6.08 5.09
C SER A 27 -2.68 -5.32 6.06
N PRO A 28 -1.35 -5.26 5.85
CA PRO A 28 -0.43 -4.52 6.73
C PRO A 28 -0.88 -3.07 7.01
N THR A 29 -1.62 -2.46 6.07
CA THR A 29 -2.32 -1.19 6.24
C THR A 29 -3.32 -1.19 7.39
N VAL A 30 -4.16 -2.23 7.50
CA VAL A 30 -5.23 -2.32 8.50
C VAL A 30 -4.70 -2.87 9.85
N LEU A 31 -3.58 -3.60 9.85
CA LEU A 31 -2.87 -3.98 11.09
C LEU A 31 -2.20 -2.77 11.75
N LYS A 32 -1.56 -1.91 10.94
CA LYS A 32 -0.91 -0.68 11.44
C LYS A 32 -1.92 0.36 11.92
N MET A 33 -3.14 0.39 11.37
CA MET A 33 -4.25 1.21 11.88
C MET A 33 -4.78 0.74 13.25
N ARG A 34 -4.62 -0.55 13.61
CA ARG A 34 -5.13 -1.12 14.88
C ARG A 34 -4.14 -1.07 16.04
N SER A 35 -2.83 -1.00 15.78
CA SER A 35 -1.78 -1.10 16.81
C SER A 35 -1.29 0.25 17.35
N THR A 36 -1.65 1.35 16.73
CA THR A 36 -1.34 2.71 17.18
C THR A 36 -2.42 3.19 18.14
N SER A 37 -2.01 3.57 19.36
CA SER A 37 -2.90 4.08 20.43
C SER A 37 -3.97 5.05 19.87
N PRO A 38 -5.27 4.84 20.17
CA PRO A 38 -6.36 5.69 19.68
C PRO A 38 -6.17 7.18 19.96
N ARG A 39 -5.36 7.57 20.96
CA ARG A 39 -5.18 8.98 21.35
C ARG A 39 -4.41 9.84 20.36
N HIS A 40 -3.62 9.28 19.45
CA HIS A 40 -2.91 10.08 18.44
C HIS A 40 -3.71 10.32 17.15
N PHE A 41 -4.82 9.59 16.93
CA PHE A 41 -5.69 9.80 15.77
C PHE A 41 -6.74 10.89 15.97
N PHE A 42 -7.03 11.27 17.22
CA PHE A 42 -8.01 12.31 17.54
C PHE A 42 -7.41 13.70 17.66
N GLN A 43 -6.27 13.98 17.02
CA GLN A 43 -6.09 15.34 16.52
C GLN A 43 -6.84 15.39 15.20
N SER A 44 -8.15 15.59 15.32
CA SER A 44 -9.01 16.06 14.25
C SER A 44 -8.43 17.36 13.73
N GLN A 45 -7.46 17.26 12.83
CA GLN A 45 -7.26 18.27 11.83
C GLN A 45 -8.55 18.22 11.03
N THR A 46 -9.47 19.13 11.38
CA THR A 46 -10.54 19.56 10.49
C THR A 46 -9.91 19.80 9.13
N ARG A 47 -9.98 18.79 8.27
CA ARG A 47 -9.71 18.92 6.85
C ARG A 47 -10.65 20.04 6.41
N PRO A 48 -10.18 21.20 5.92
CA PRO A 48 -11.08 22.17 5.33
C PRO A 48 -11.91 21.41 4.28
N GLN A 49 -13.22 21.40 4.44
CA GLN A 49 -14.18 20.68 3.57
C GLN A 49 -14.28 21.30 2.17
N ASP A 50 -13.19 21.90 1.69
CA ASP A 50 -13.11 22.73 0.50
C ASP A 50 -11.98 22.24 -0.42
N GLN A 51 -11.65 20.95 -0.34
CA GLN A 51 -10.83 20.32 -1.37
C GLN A 51 -11.76 20.00 -2.52
N GLY A 52 -11.67 20.82 -3.57
CA GLY A 52 -12.32 20.55 -4.85
C GLY A 52 -11.94 19.16 -5.40
N PRO A 53 -12.47 18.78 -6.57
CA PRO A 53 -12.21 17.47 -7.16
C PRO A 53 -10.71 17.18 -7.24
N SER A 54 -10.33 15.91 -7.06
CA SER A 54 -8.92 15.52 -7.23
C SER A 54 -8.46 15.89 -8.64
N PRO A 55 -7.30 16.57 -8.80
CA PRO A 55 -6.92 17.12 -10.08
C PRO A 55 -6.54 16.02 -11.08
N THR A 56 -6.75 16.27 -12.37
CA THR A 56 -6.31 15.39 -13.46
C THR A 56 -5.02 15.91 -14.09
N GLY A 57 -4.33 15.05 -14.84
CA GLY A 57 -3.07 15.36 -15.52
C GLY A 57 -1.91 14.45 -15.13
N PRO A 58 -0.66 14.89 -15.30
CA PRO A 58 0.52 14.09 -15.00
C PRO A 58 0.69 13.88 -13.50
N TYR A 59 0.78 12.62 -13.05
CA TYR A 59 1.06 12.25 -11.67
C TYR A 59 2.43 11.59 -11.55
N PHE A 60 3.32 12.19 -10.75
CA PHE A 60 4.62 11.64 -10.41
C PHE A 60 4.52 10.71 -9.19
N PHE A 61 4.92 9.46 -9.40
CA PHE A 61 4.96 8.40 -8.39
C PHE A 61 6.40 8.06 -8.02
N TYR A 62 6.65 7.94 -6.72
CA TYR A 62 7.96 7.63 -6.12
C TYR A 62 7.91 6.36 -5.23
N GLY A 63 6.84 5.57 -5.34
CA GLY A 63 6.53 4.45 -4.45
C GLY A 63 5.83 3.29 -5.13
N SER A 64 4.91 2.62 -4.42
CA SER A 64 4.21 1.43 -4.93
C SER A 64 3.35 1.70 -6.16
N LEU A 65 2.88 2.93 -6.37
CA LEU A 65 2.17 3.34 -7.59
C LEU A 65 3.04 3.28 -8.85
N GLN A 66 4.37 3.11 -8.73
CA GLN A 66 5.22 2.81 -9.90
C GLN A 66 5.01 1.38 -10.44
N ASP A 67 4.30 0.51 -9.74
CA ASP A 67 3.94 -0.82 -10.24
C ASP A 67 2.75 -0.73 -11.21
N GLN A 68 3.00 -0.95 -12.50
CA GLN A 68 1.96 -0.94 -13.54
C GLN A 68 0.82 -1.89 -13.22
N SER A 69 1.10 -3.11 -12.72
CA SER A 69 0.04 -4.07 -12.39
C SER A 69 -0.87 -3.57 -11.28
N LEU A 70 -0.32 -2.93 -10.24
CA LEU A 70 -1.12 -2.31 -9.19
C LEU A 70 -2.01 -1.19 -9.75
N LEU A 71 -1.45 -0.32 -10.59
CA LEU A 71 -2.22 0.78 -11.16
C LEU A 71 -3.33 0.29 -12.10
N ILE A 72 -3.07 -0.73 -12.92
CA ILE A 72 -4.11 -1.38 -13.75
C ILE A 72 -5.26 -1.87 -12.86
N ASP A 73 -4.94 -2.60 -11.78
CA ASP A 73 -5.92 -3.13 -10.85
C ASP A 73 -6.66 -2.01 -10.09
N LEU A 74 -5.96 -0.94 -9.69
CA LEU A 74 -6.50 0.15 -8.89
C LEU A 74 -7.43 1.06 -9.71
N LEU A 75 -7.05 1.37 -10.95
CA LEU A 75 -7.77 2.28 -11.83
C LEU A 75 -8.73 1.56 -12.79
N ASP A 76 -8.84 0.23 -12.69
CA ASP A 76 -9.66 -0.62 -13.57
C ASP A 76 -9.33 -0.44 -15.07
N LEU A 77 -8.04 -0.30 -15.38
CA LEU A 77 -7.59 -0.02 -16.75
C LEU A 77 -7.68 -1.28 -17.63
N LYS A 78 -8.23 -1.14 -18.84
CA LYS A 78 -8.42 -2.26 -19.76
C LYS A 78 -7.16 -2.64 -20.54
N HIS A 79 -6.18 -1.74 -20.59
CA HIS A 79 -4.99 -1.87 -21.44
C HIS A 79 -3.71 -1.60 -20.65
N SER A 80 -2.62 -2.20 -21.12
CA SER A 80 -1.27 -1.86 -20.67
C SER A 80 -0.95 -0.41 -21.05
N PHE A 81 -0.45 0.35 -20.10
CA PHE A 81 0.06 1.71 -20.31
C PHE A 81 1.54 1.75 -19.92
N HIS A 82 2.27 2.75 -20.43
CA HIS A 82 3.68 2.95 -20.11
C HIS A 82 3.83 4.09 -19.10
N LEU A 83 4.57 3.83 -18.01
CA LEU A 83 4.97 4.88 -17.08
C LEU A 83 6.23 5.56 -17.61
N ARG A 84 6.19 6.88 -17.80
CA ARG A 84 7.38 7.61 -18.27
C ARG A 84 8.33 7.84 -17.09
N PRO A 85 9.61 7.43 -17.16
CA PRO A 85 10.56 7.72 -16.10
C PRO A 85 10.81 9.23 -15.99
N ALA A 86 10.88 9.73 -14.75
CA ALA A 86 11.03 11.15 -14.47
C ALA A 86 11.70 11.40 -13.11
N TYR A 87 11.97 12.66 -12.80
CA TYR A 87 12.34 13.12 -11.46
C TYR A 87 11.72 14.47 -11.13
N VAL A 88 11.71 14.80 -9.84
CA VAL A 88 11.30 16.10 -9.29
C VAL A 88 12.44 16.69 -8.46
N GLU A 89 12.59 18.01 -8.47
CA GLU A 89 13.62 18.78 -7.74
C GLU A 89 13.01 19.47 -6.51
N GLY A 90 13.80 19.75 -5.48
CA GLY A 90 13.34 20.39 -4.24
C GLY A 90 12.63 19.44 -3.27
N TYR A 91 12.80 18.12 -3.45
CA TYR A 91 12.19 17.09 -2.61
C TYR A 91 13.22 16.06 -2.19
N LYS A 92 12.97 15.47 -1.03
CA LYS A 92 13.70 14.29 -0.54
C LYS A 92 12.73 13.23 -0.07
N CYS A 93 13.21 11.98 -0.04
CA CYS A 93 12.41 10.84 0.39
C CYS A 93 12.97 10.26 1.70
N LYS A 94 12.06 9.91 2.62
CA LYS A 94 12.33 9.13 3.82
C LYS A 94 11.44 7.89 3.84
N LEU A 95 11.53 7.09 4.90
CA LEU A 95 10.66 5.93 5.10
C LEU A 95 9.70 6.14 6.27
N TRP A 96 8.41 5.92 6.03
CA TRP A 96 7.40 5.71 7.06
C TRP A 96 7.19 4.21 7.28
N GLY A 97 8.07 3.60 8.06
CA GLY A 97 8.19 2.15 8.16
C GLY A 97 8.70 1.55 6.85
N HIS A 98 7.81 1.00 6.02
CA HIS A 98 8.17 0.39 4.72
C HIS A 98 7.69 1.20 3.50
N TYR A 99 7.04 2.34 3.74
CA TYR A 99 6.46 3.17 2.71
C TYR A 99 7.34 4.40 2.49
N PRO A 100 7.55 4.84 1.24
CA PRO A 100 8.28 6.07 0.99
C PRO A 100 7.45 7.28 1.44
N ALA A 101 8.10 8.27 2.02
CA ALA A 101 7.51 9.52 2.44
C ALA A 101 8.25 10.67 1.74
N LEU A 102 7.59 11.29 0.75
CA LEU A 102 8.11 12.48 0.10
C LEU A 102 7.94 13.70 1.01
N LEU A 103 9.00 14.49 1.13
CA LEU A 103 9.06 15.71 1.93
C LEU A 103 9.69 16.82 1.09
N SER A 104 9.43 18.07 1.45
CA SER A 104 10.22 19.20 0.96
C SER A 104 11.70 18.99 1.30
N GLY A 105 12.55 19.19 0.30
CA GLY A 105 14.00 19.09 0.38
C GLY A 105 14.66 20.43 0.06
N ASP A 106 15.98 20.41 -0.03
CA ASP A 106 16.76 21.55 -0.49
C ASP A 106 16.68 21.68 -2.03
N PRO A 107 16.94 22.85 -2.63
CA PRO A 107 16.80 23.04 -4.08
C PRO A 107 17.61 22.08 -4.97
N GLY A 108 18.68 21.50 -4.44
CA GLY A 108 19.49 20.49 -5.12
C GLY A 108 19.04 19.04 -4.89
N ASP A 109 18.09 18.80 -3.99
CA ASP A 109 17.58 17.46 -3.72
C ASP A 109 16.65 17.02 -4.85
N THR A 110 16.82 15.77 -5.30
CA THR A 110 16.01 15.19 -6.36
C THR A 110 15.44 13.84 -5.95
N VAL A 111 14.19 13.56 -6.35
CA VAL A 111 13.58 12.24 -6.22
C VAL A 111 13.23 11.70 -7.59
N THR A 112 13.74 10.51 -7.90
CA THR A 112 13.44 9.78 -9.13
C THR A 112 12.17 8.95 -8.97
N GLY A 113 11.42 8.81 -10.05
CA GLY A 113 10.18 8.06 -10.06
C GLY A 113 9.66 7.85 -11.47
N ALA A 114 8.36 7.71 -11.60
CA ALA A 114 7.71 7.54 -12.89
C ALA A 114 6.36 8.26 -12.93
N VAL A 115 5.93 8.61 -14.14
CA VAL A 115 4.77 9.45 -14.37
C VAL A 115 3.69 8.68 -15.09
N TYR A 116 2.45 8.86 -14.63
CA TYR A 116 1.24 8.40 -15.28
C TYR A 116 0.34 9.59 -15.62
N GLU A 117 -0.30 9.55 -16.77
CA GLU A 117 -1.29 10.56 -17.18
C GLU A 117 -2.68 10.15 -16.67
N VAL A 118 -3.19 10.85 -15.66
CA VAL A 118 -4.51 10.62 -15.06
C VAL A 118 -5.56 11.40 -15.84
N GLN A 119 -6.51 10.71 -16.48
CA GLN A 119 -7.45 11.32 -17.42
C GLN A 119 -8.76 11.78 -16.76
N THR A 120 -9.17 11.14 -15.67
CA THR A 120 -10.47 11.35 -15.03
C THR A 120 -10.31 11.71 -13.55
N VAL A 121 -11.28 12.47 -13.03
CA VAL A 121 -11.31 12.85 -11.61
C VAL A 121 -11.49 11.61 -10.74
N GLU A 122 -12.28 10.65 -11.20
CA GLU A 122 -12.51 9.39 -10.50
C GLU A 122 -11.21 8.59 -10.32
N ASP A 123 -10.34 8.57 -11.33
CA ASP A 123 -9.03 7.93 -11.22
C ASP A 123 -8.13 8.68 -10.25
N ALA A 124 -8.13 10.02 -10.29
CA ALA A 124 -7.39 10.84 -9.35
C ALA A 124 -7.85 10.62 -7.89
N GLU A 125 -9.16 10.48 -7.67
CA GLU A 125 -9.75 10.16 -6.38
C GLU A 125 -9.39 8.75 -5.90
N LYS A 126 -9.39 7.76 -6.79
CA LYS A 126 -8.92 6.40 -6.47
C LYS A 126 -7.46 6.40 -6.03
N LEU A 127 -6.59 7.17 -6.69
CA LEU A 127 -5.19 7.32 -6.28
C LEU A 127 -5.08 7.97 -4.90
N ALA A 128 -5.80 9.08 -4.66
CA ALA A 128 -5.80 9.76 -3.37
C ALA A 128 -6.33 8.86 -2.24
N ALA A 129 -7.36 8.06 -2.52
CA ALA A 129 -7.91 7.08 -1.59
C ALA A 129 -6.92 5.95 -1.27
N TYR A 130 -6.16 5.49 -2.26
CA TYR A 130 -5.11 4.48 -2.07
C TYR A 130 -3.99 4.97 -1.16
N GLU A 131 -3.52 6.20 -1.36
CA GLU A 131 -2.47 6.82 -0.53
C GLU A 131 -2.95 7.10 0.89
N GLY A 132 -4.22 7.51 1.02
CA GLY A 132 -4.87 7.72 2.29
C GLY A 132 -4.43 9.02 3.01
N PRO A 133 -4.84 9.20 4.28
CA PRO A 133 -4.80 10.50 4.95
C PRO A 133 -3.39 10.96 5.37
N SER A 134 -2.38 10.09 5.30
CA SER A 134 -1.00 10.45 5.63
C SER A 134 -0.29 11.15 4.47
N TYR A 135 -0.95 11.26 3.32
CA TYR A 135 -0.45 11.98 2.15
C TYR A 135 -1.48 12.98 1.65
N THR A 136 -1.00 14.02 0.96
CA THR A 136 -1.83 15.00 0.29
C THR A 136 -1.32 15.24 -1.12
N THR A 137 -2.23 15.49 -2.06
CA THR A 137 -1.86 15.83 -3.44
C THR A 137 -1.33 17.25 -3.48
N VAL A 138 -0.15 17.45 -4.07
CA VAL A 138 0.46 18.76 -4.28
C VAL A 138 0.89 18.91 -5.73
N ALA A 139 0.86 20.14 -6.25
CA ALA A 139 1.44 20.45 -7.56
C ALA A 139 2.97 20.37 -7.49
N CYS A 140 3.60 19.92 -8.58
CA CYS A 140 5.05 19.84 -8.71
C CYS A 140 5.49 19.96 -10.18
N SER A 141 6.74 20.38 -10.39
CA SER A 141 7.36 20.41 -11.72
C SER A 141 8.11 19.10 -11.96
N ILE A 142 7.75 18.42 -13.04
CA ILE A 142 8.20 17.07 -13.39
C ILE A 142 9.17 17.16 -14.56
N ARG A 143 10.33 16.52 -14.47
CA ARG A 143 11.31 16.41 -15.56
C ARG A 143 11.41 14.96 -16.05
N TYR A 144 11.08 14.73 -17.31
CA TYR A 144 11.14 13.41 -17.93
C TYR A 144 12.57 13.07 -18.38
N VAL A 145 12.95 11.79 -18.29
CA VAL A 145 14.30 11.32 -18.62
C VAL A 145 14.33 10.28 -19.75
N ASP A 146 13.21 10.06 -20.42
CA ASP A 146 13.08 9.13 -21.54
C ASP A 146 13.47 9.73 -22.90
N GLY A 147 13.87 11.00 -22.93
CA GLY A 147 14.22 11.71 -24.17
C GLY A 147 13.02 12.03 -25.06
N GLN A 148 11.79 11.82 -24.60
CA GLN A 148 10.57 12.11 -25.35
C GLN A 148 9.98 13.48 -25.00
N SER A 149 9.26 14.08 -25.93
CA SER A 149 8.52 15.32 -25.69
C SER A 149 7.14 15.04 -25.05
N PRO A 150 6.68 15.84 -24.07
CA PRO A 150 7.40 16.95 -23.45
C PRO A 150 8.49 16.43 -22.50
N ILE A 151 9.58 17.19 -22.38
CA ILE A 151 10.70 16.91 -21.46
C ILE A 151 10.43 17.44 -20.04
N GLN A 152 9.44 18.31 -19.87
CA GLN A 152 9.00 18.85 -18.59
C GLN A 152 7.48 19.03 -18.60
N ALA A 153 6.83 18.86 -17.45
CA ALA A 153 5.42 19.17 -17.27
C ALA A 153 5.15 19.68 -15.85
N GLU A 154 4.12 20.50 -15.70
CA GLU A 154 3.49 20.73 -14.40
C GLU A 154 2.50 19.60 -14.14
N GLY A 155 2.54 19.04 -12.94
CA GLY A 155 1.71 17.91 -12.56
C GLY A 155 1.56 17.80 -11.07
N TYR A 156 1.30 16.59 -10.59
CA TYR A 156 0.94 16.33 -9.20
C TYR A 156 1.75 15.20 -8.59
N THR A 157 1.94 15.25 -7.28
CA THR A 157 2.51 14.14 -6.51
C THR A 157 1.88 14.08 -5.12
N PHE A 158 2.19 13.04 -4.36
CA PHE A 158 1.68 12.83 -3.01
C PHE A 158 2.75 13.22 -1.99
N LEU A 159 2.52 14.28 -1.21
CA LEU A 159 3.43 14.72 -0.15
C LEU A 159 3.02 14.09 1.19
N PHE A 160 3.98 13.61 1.98
CA PHE A 160 3.69 13.08 3.31
C PHE A 160 3.33 14.22 4.27
N VAL A 161 2.16 14.11 4.91
CA VAL A 161 1.63 15.07 5.90
C VAL A 161 1.39 14.42 7.27
N GLY A 162 1.88 13.19 7.45
CA GLY A 162 1.82 12.49 8.73
C GLY A 162 2.84 13.01 9.75
N ASN A 163 2.98 12.28 10.86
CA ASN A 163 3.90 12.66 11.93
C ASN A 163 5.36 12.41 11.51
N MET A 164 6.15 13.48 11.42
CA MET A 164 7.57 13.40 11.05
C MET A 164 8.42 12.55 12.00
N ARG A 165 8.00 12.36 13.26
CA ARG A 165 8.70 11.52 14.23
C ARG A 165 8.63 10.03 13.90
N ASP A 166 7.68 9.64 13.05
CA ASP A 166 7.50 8.26 12.60
C ASP A 166 8.36 7.93 11.37
N LEU A 167 9.16 8.89 10.90
CA LEU A 167 10.02 8.75 9.75
C LEU A 167 11.42 8.28 10.15
N SER A 168 11.96 7.36 9.37
CA SER A 168 13.35 6.90 9.46
C SER A 168 14.11 7.25 8.18
N GLU A 169 15.42 7.42 8.30
CA GLU A 169 16.31 7.51 7.13
C GLU A 169 16.28 6.19 6.35
N GLY A 170 16.47 6.30 5.03
CA GLY A 170 16.52 5.16 4.12
C GLY A 170 15.84 5.44 2.79
N SER A 171 15.95 4.49 1.86
CA SER A 171 15.38 4.58 0.52
C SER A 171 14.34 3.48 0.30
N PHE A 172 13.29 3.81 -0.43
CA PHE A 172 12.35 2.81 -0.92
C PHE A 172 12.91 2.11 -2.15
N ASP A 173 12.70 0.79 -2.22
CA ASP A 173 13.06 -0.02 -3.36
C ASP A 173 11.81 -0.79 -3.84
N LEU A 174 11.39 -0.46 -5.07
CA LEU A 174 10.22 -1.03 -5.71
C LEU A 174 10.32 -2.55 -5.89
N LYS A 175 11.51 -3.07 -6.24
CA LYS A 175 11.74 -4.49 -6.44
C LYS A 175 11.58 -5.26 -5.12
N HIS A 176 12.19 -4.78 -4.04
CA HIS A 176 12.05 -5.39 -2.72
C HIS A 176 10.60 -5.32 -2.21
N TRP A 177 9.84 -4.28 -2.56
CA TRP A 177 8.41 -4.20 -2.28
C TRP A 177 7.60 -5.25 -3.07
N LEU A 178 7.85 -5.40 -4.36
CA LEU A 178 7.20 -6.39 -5.23
C LEU A 178 7.48 -7.83 -4.79
N GLU A 179 8.73 -8.13 -4.42
CA GLU A 179 9.12 -9.46 -3.91
C GLU A 179 8.33 -9.81 -2.64
N ARG A 180 8.23 -8.88 -1.68
CA ARG A 180 7.40 -9.09 -0.48
C ARG A 180 5.93 -9.31 -0.81
N ARG A 181 5.36 -8.52 -1.73
CA ARG A 181 3.96 -8.64 -2.15
C ARG A 181 3.68 -9.98 -2.84
N THR A 182 4.60 -10.45 -3.69
CA THR A 182 4.44 -11.72 -4.41
C THR A 182 4.66 -12.95 -3.52
N LEU A 183 5.60 -12.89 -2.56
CA LEU A 183 5.81 -13.95 -1.56
C LEU A 183 4.58 -14.12 -0.66
N GLY A 184 3.93 -13.03 -0.25
CA GLY A 184 2.67 -13.07 0.47
C GLY A 184 1.55 -13.79 -0.31
N ARG A 185 1.44 -13.54 -1.62
CA ARG A 185 0.47 -14.20 -2.51
C ARG A 185 0.73 -15.71 -2.67
N LYS A 186 2.00 -16.13 -2.76
CA LYS A 186 2.38 -17.56 -2.89
C LYS A 186 2.09 -18.37 -1.63
N LYS A 187 2.22 -17.77 -0.44
CA LYS A 187 1.93 -18.44 0.84
C LYS A 187 0.45 -18.79 1.00
N LEU A 188 -0.45 -18.00 0.41
CA LEU A 188 -1.90 -18.28 0.42
C LEU A 188 -2.28 -19.45 -0.51
N LYS A 189 -1.59 -19.59 -1.65
CA LYS A 189 -1.88 -20.64 -2.65
C LYS A 189 -1.44 -22.05 -2.24
N ARG A 190 -0.44 -22.17 -1.35
CA ARG A 190 0.04 -23.47 -0.82
C ARG A 190 -0.80 -24.03 0.34
N ARG A 191 -1.78 -23.27 0.84
CA ARG A 191 -2.71 -23.72 1.90
C ARG A 191 -4.04 -24.26 1.36
N GLY A 192 -4.22 -24.34 0.04
CA GLY A 192 -5.47 -24.73 -0.62
C GLY A 192 -5.43 -26.03 -1.43
N VAL A 193 -4.46 -26.93 -1.18
CA VAL A 193 -4.43 -28.26 -1.83
C VAL A 193 -4.22 -29.31 -0.75
N GLY A 194 -5.31 -29.88 -0.27
CA GLY A 194 -5.34 -30.93 0.75
C GLY A 194 -6.74 -31.50 0.92
N SER A 195 -7.06 -32.48 0.07
CA SER A 195 -8.05 -33.55 0.17
C SER A 195 -9.47 -33.26 0.70
N ALA A 196 -10.44 -33.47 -0.20
CA ALA A 196 -11.83 -33.70 0.14
C ALA A 196 -11.98 -34.89 1.09
N HIS A 197 -12.73 -34.69 2.18
CA HIS A 197 -13.57 -35.72 2.79
C HIS A 197 -14.75 -35.04 3.48
N THR A 198 -15.94 -35.55 3.16
CA THR A 198 -17.27 -35.06 3.49
C THR A 198 -17.71 -35.50 4.89
N SER A 199 -18.30 -34.57 5.66
CA SER A 199 -19.35 -34.77 6.69
C SER A 199 -19.48 -33.44 7.47
N GLU A 200 -20.44 -32.56 7.17
CA GLU A 200 -21.84 -32.53 7.61
C GLU A 200 -22.03 -32.04 9.08
N SER A 201 -22.97 -31.10 9.23
CA SER A 201 -23.41 -30.36 10.44
C SER A 201 -22.35 -29.39 11.02
N ASP A 202 -22.57 -28.07 11.14
CA ASP A 202 -23.66 -27.42 11.86
C ASP A 202 -23.72 -25.92 11.53
N SER A 203 -24.92 -25.36 11.71
CA SER A 203 -25.39 -23.96 11.71
C SER A 203 -24.37 -22.81 11.60
N GLY A 204 -24.59 -21.95 10.60
CA GLY A 204 -23.84 -20.70 10.45
C GLY A 204 -24.29 -19.85 9.27
N SER A 205 -25.56 -19.44 9.22
CA SER A 205 -26.01 -18.43 8.28
C SER A 205 -25.50 -17.06 8.73
N TYR A 206 -24.33 -16.65 8.24
CA TYR A 206 -23.96 -15.24 8.18
C TYR A 206 -23.41 -14.93 6.79
N ARG A 207 -24.11 -14.02 6.13
CA ARG A 207 -23.97 -13.65 4.73
C ARG A 207 -22.56 -13.15 4.42
N MET A 208 -22.02 -13.65 3.31
CA MET A 208 -20.93 -13.06 2.55
C MET A 208 -21.19 -11.56 2.34
N TYR A 209 -20.29 -10.69 2.81
CA TYR A 209 -20.17 -9.36 2.24
C TYR A 209 -19.35 -9.48 0.98
N ASP A 210 -20.10 -9.69 -0.11
CA ASP A 210 -19.72 -9.39 -1.48
C ASP A 210 -19.33 -7.90 -1.53
N LEU A 211 -18.04 -7.60 -1.72
CA LEU A 211 -17.54 -6.23 -1.91
C LEU A 211 -17.90 -5.76 -3.33
N ARG A 212 -19.20 -5.62 -3.58
CA ARG A 212 -19.70 -4.70 -4.60
C ARG A 212 -19.66 -3.31 -3.98
N LEU A 213 -18.92 -2.40 -4.62
CA LEU A 213 -19.06 -0.97 -4.38
C LEU A 213 -20.53 -0.58 -4.57
N SER A 214 -21.24 -0.39 -3.48
CA SER A 214 -22.52 0.32 -3.48
C SER A 214 -22.22 1.81 -3.58
N PHE A 215 -22.27 2.33 -4.80
CA PHE A 215 -22.61 3.73 -5.05
C PHE A 215 -23.98 4.01 -4.39
N SER A 216 -24.03 4.99 -3.48
CA SER A 216 -25.29 5.58 -3.04
C SER A 216 -25.30 7.04 -3.48
N LEU A 217 -25.99 7.27 -4.60
CA LEU A 217 -26.45 8.57 -5.07
C LEU A 217 -27.81 8.81 -4.39
N SER A 218 -27.90 9.83 -3.52
CA SER A 218 -29.12 10.46 -2.95
C SER A 218 -28.74 11.13 -1.61
N GLN A 219 -29.07 12.37 -1.26
CA GLN A 219 -29.82 13.49 -1.86
C GLN A 219 -29.14 14.79 -1.36
N ILE A 220 -29.41 15.98 -1.93
CA ILE A 220 -30.51 16.85 -1.49
C ILE A 220 -30.90 17.76 -2.67
N ILE A 221 -32.16 17.64 -3.10
CA ILE A 221 -32.97 18.72 -3.67
C ILE A 221 -34.11 18.89 -2.68
N ASP A 222 -34.18 20.05 -2.04
CA ASP A 222 -35.38 20.91 -2.02
C ASP A 222 -34.91 22.34 -1.71
#